data_AF-A0A1W2H813-F1
#
_entry.id   AF-A0A1W2H813-F1
#
_cell.length_a   1.000
_cell.length_b   1.000
_cell.length_c   1.000
_cell.angle_alpha   90.00
_cell.angle_beta   90.00
_cell.angle_gamma   90.00
#
_symmetry.space_group_name_H-M   'P 1'
#
loop_
_entity.id
_entity.type
_entity.pdbx_description
1 polymer ?
#
loop_
_entity_poly.entity_id
_entity_poly.type
_entity_poly.pdbx_seq_one_letter_code
_entity_poly.pdbx_strand_id
1 'polypeptide(L)'
;MSITQGKKQLGREYVIADEDSITAAMIREMEDQVKRMYDDKKMLRQVHTKMHGCVKAEFIVEPNLPKDLHVGVFSENRSYHAWVRFSNGNTKPQADKKKDIRGIAIKLLGVPGEKLINDEFNEPTQDFLLMSSETFFSKNTKQFSKTLKSLTSKNPLAKPLYFLNPFHLGMFLRVKKSLIPCSNPLEIPYWSTQPYQFGSPDRAVKYFLKPSTENKTVVSNTKDYDFLRVNLAQTLNNNEALFDFYIQFQTNADTMPIEDPTVAWTSQFIKVATLKIFPQSFDHQDQMEFGENLSFNPWHSLPVHRPLGSFNRTRKKAYEALSKLRHHKNKLPMTEPLDSPDFLDSVFKIHPSNTIDQTVPKKGIILTSAEVKIDCDKKTAYDYIMSVKELPNWLTKKGPIYGIKKVTVEGQHYDSVGDKRLIERGDDATLVEELISCNPYANYAYQITDFSDFFRHLTVKGFGRFWFDTYKDQTRVRWEYSFTYKNILGRLFLALFVPLVLKKYLQNGLNNVKTNIEDPD
;
A
#
# COMPACT_ATOMS: atom_id res chain seq x y z
N MET A 1 -14.98 -21.16 46.69
CA MET A 1 -13.73 -20.57 47.21
C MET A 1 -13.26 -19.52 46.23
N SER A 2 -13.41 -18.24 46.59
CA SER A 2 -12.93 -17.12 45.77
C SER A 2 -11.41 -17.09 45.87
N ILE A 3 -10.71 -17.47 44.79
CA ILE A 3 -9.28 -17.21 44.68
C ILE A 3 -9.16 -15.69 44.60
N THR A 4 -8.62 -15.08 45.65
CA THR A 4 -8.18 -13.69 45.67
C THR A 4 -7.21 -13.52 44.50
N GLN A 5 -7.71 -13.02 43.36
CA GLN A 5 -6.85 -12.61 42.26
C GLN A 5 -5.98 -11.47 42.81
N GLY A 6 -4.70 -11.77 43.06
CA GLY A 6 -3.72 -10.75 43.43
C GLY A 6 -3.76 -9.59 42.45
N LYS A 7 -3.45 -8.39 42.94
CA LYS A 7 -3.41 -7.17 42.12
C LYS A 7 -2.53 -7.40 40.89
N LYS A 8 -3.03 -7.05 39.70
CA LYS A 8 -2.25 -7.20 38.47
C LYS A 8 -1.01 -6.31 38.52
N GLN A 9 0.06 -6.76 37.87
CA GLN A 9 1.36 -6.09 37.85
C GLN A 9 1.68 -5.58 36.45
N LEU A 10 2.41 -4.47 36.37
CA LEU A 10 2.88 -3.93 35.09
C LEU A 10 3.84 -4.91 34.42
N GLY A 11 3.77 -5.00 33.09
CA GLY A 11 4.57 -5.90 32.26
C GLY A 11 4.32 -7.41 32.45
N ARG A 12 3.53 -7.81 33.46
CA ARG A 12 3.31 -9.21 33.83
C ARG A 12 2.33 -9.90 32.89
N GLU A 13 2.72 -11.07 32.41
CA GLU A 13 1.87 -12.00 31.65
C GLU A 13 1.15 -12.98 32.59
N TYR A 14 -0.04 -13.44 32.17
CA TYR A 14 -0.88 -14.37 32.92
C TYR A 14 -1.29 -15.53 32.02
N VAL A 15 -0.42 -16.52 31.93
CA VAL A 15 -0.59 -17.69 31.05
C VAL A 15 -1.67 -18.62 31.60
N ILE A 16 -2.58 -19.08 30.73
CA ILE A 16 -3.62 -20.04 31.08
C ILE A 16 -3.17 -21.47 30.75
N ALA A 17 -3.63 -22.45 31.52
CA ALA A 17 -3.19 -23.85 31.39
C ALA A 17 -3.46 -24.48 30.02
N ASP A 18 -4.54 -24.09 29.32
CA ASP A 18 -4.92 -24.64 28.01
C ASP A 18 -4.29 -23.89 26.81
N GLU A 19 -3.43 -22.89 27.04
CA GLU A 19 -2.91 -22.00 25.98
C GLU A 19 -2.16 -22.74 24.87
N ASP A 20 -1.29 -23.70 25.22
CA ASP A 20 -0.52 -24.46 24.24
C ASP A 20 -1.42 -25.35 23.38
N SER A 21 -2.42 -25.97 23.99
CA SER A 21 -3.40 -26.80 23.26
C SER A 21 -4.25 -25.94 22.30
N ILE A 22 -4.66 -24.74 22.73
CA ILE A 22 -5.40 -23.78 21.91
C ILE A 22 -4.53 -23.31 20.74
N THR A 23 -3.27 -22.98 21.01
CA THR A 23 -2.30 -22.55 20.00
C THR A 23 -2.09 -23.65 18.95
N ALA A 24 -1.85 -24.89 19.38
CA ALA A 24 -1.70 -26.02 18.47
C ALA A 24 -2.96 -26.27 17.62
N ALA A 25 -4.15 -26.12 18.19
CA ALA A 25 -5.40 -26.22 17.43
C ALA A 25 -5.55 -25.11 16.38
N MET A 26 -5.17 -23.87 16.73
CA MET A 26 -5.19 -22.74 15.79
C MET A 26 -4.23 -22.95 14.62
N ILE A 27 -2.99 -23.37 14.90
CA ILE A 27 -1.97 -23.61 13.87
C ILE A 27 -2.45 -24.70 12.90
N ARG A 28 -2.98 -25.83 13.42
CA ARG A 28 -3.54 -26.90 12.58
C ARG A 28 -4.65 -26.39 11.67
N GLU A 29 -5.61 -25.63 12.19
CA GLU A 29 -6.68 -25.07 11.36
C GLU A 29 -6.14 -24.11 10.28
N MET A 30 -5.17 -23.26 10.62
CA MET A 30 -4.53 -22.36 9.65
C MET A 30 -3.79 -23.13 8.55
N GLU A 31 -3.01 -24.14 8.92
CA GLU A 31 -2.32 -25.02 7.97
C GLU A 31 -3.31 -25.76 7.06
N ASP A 32 -4.34 -26.38 7.64
CA ASP A 32 -5.34 -27.10 6.88
C ASP A 32 -6.07 -26.17 5.92
N GLN A 33 -6.36 -24.93 6.33
CA GLN A 33 -6.97 -23.94 5.45
C GLN A 33 -6.08 -23.61 4.26
N VAL A 34 -4.80 -23.29 4.47
CA VAL A 34 -3.91 -22.94 3.35
C VAL A 34 -3.63 -24.14 2.45
N LYS A 35 -3.47 -25.35 3.01
CA LYS A 35 -3.35 -26.59 2.23
C LYS A 35 -4.59 -26.79 1.34
N ARG A 36 -5.80 -26.60 1.88
CA ARG A 36 -7.05 -26.67 1.08
C ARG A 36 -7.14 -25.62 -0.02
N MET A 37 -6.63 -24.42 0.23
CA MET A 37 -6.75 -23.31 -0.70
C MET A 37 -5.71 -23.32 -1.82
N TYR A 38 -4.55 -23.92 -1.57
CA TYR A 38 -3.35 -23.83 -2.42
C TYR A 38 -2.71 -25.20 -2.68
N ASP A 39 -3.51 -26.25 -2.82
CA ASP A 39 -3.00 -27.60 -3.06
C ASP A 39 -2.29 -27.71 -4.43
N ASP A 40 -2.82 -27.03 -5.44
CA ASP A 40 -2.44 -27.12 -6.85
C ASP A 40 -1.71 -25.87 -7.40
N LYS A 41 -1.37 -24.91 -6.53
CA LYS A 41 -0.81 -23.62 -6.93
C LYS A 41 0.10 -23.02 -5.87
N LYS A 42 0.80 -21.93 -6.21
CA LYS A 42 1.64 -21.16 -5.28
C LYS A 42 0.85 -20.82 -4.01
N MET A 43 1.39 -21.20 -2.86
CA MET A 43 0.81 -20.91 -1.56
C MET A 43 1.05 -19.45 -1.20
N LEU A 44 -0.02 -18.73 -0.87
CA LEU A 44 0.04 -17.38 -0.32
C LEU A 44 -0.08 -17.42 1.21
N ARG A 45 0.11 -16.27 1.86
CA ARG A 45 -0.06 -16.15 3.32
C ARG A 45 -1.50 -16.44 3.75
N GLN A 46 -1.67 -17.02 4.94
CA GLN A 46 -2.99 -17.41 5.47
C GLN A 46 -3.91 -16.23 5.78
N VAL A 47 -3.34 -15.12 6.28
CA VAL A 47 -3.95 -13.79 6.44
C VAL A 47 -2.96 -12.78 5.90
N HIS A 48 -3.38 -11.53 5.73
CA HIS A 48 -2.55 -10.54 5.07
C HIS A 48 -2.14 -10.98 3.65
N THR A 49 -3.02 -11.77 3.00
CA THR A 49 -2.74 -12.55 1.79
C THR A 49 -2.46 -11.66 0.59
N LYS A 50 -3.15 -10.52 0.49
CA LYS A 50 -2.94 -9.57 -0.61
C LYS A 50 -1.93 -8.50 -0.20
N MET A 51 -0.77 -8.51 -0.85
CA MET A 51 0.25 -7.47 -0.71
C MET A 51 0.01 -6.32 -1.70
N HIS A 52 0.18 -5.08 -1.22
CA HIS A 52 0.13 -3.88 -2.05
C HIS A 52 1.51 -3.46 -2.52
N GLY A 53 2.52 -3.58 -1.66
CA GLY A 53 3.91 -3.32 -2.00
C GLY A 53 4.83 -3.71 -0.85
N CYS A 54 6.10 -3.95 -1.18
CA CYS A 54 7.20 -4.07 -0.23
C CYS A 54 8.24 -3.03 -0.63
N VAL A 55 8.43 -2.00 0.19
CA VAL A 55 9.14 -0.77 -0.19
C VAL A 55 10.33 -0.53 0.74
N LYS A 56 11.36 0.13 0.21
CA LYS A 56 12.56 0.53 0.95
C LYS A 56 12.26 1.79 1.77
N ALA A 57 12.78 1.83 2.98
CA ALA A 57 12.60 2.92 3.93
C ALA A 57 13.83 3.06 4.84
N GLU A 58 13.83 4.13 5.61
CA GLU A 58 14.73 4.36 6.72
C GLU A 58 13.91 4.59 7.99
N PHE A 59 14.32 3.96 9.08
CA PHE A 59 13.75 4.13 10.41
C PHE A 59 14.72 4.95 11.26
N ILE A 60 14.36 6.21 11.51
CA ILE A 60 15.23 7.22 12.09
C ILE A 60 14.84 7.38 13.56
N VAL A 61 15.72 6.99 14.49
CA VAL A 61 15.49 7.21 15.93
C VAL A 61 15.53 8.71 16.21
N GLU A 62 14.62 9.21 17.04
CA GLU A 62 14.59 10.64 17.36
C GLU A 62 15.89 11.05 18.10
N PRO A 63 16.54 12.16 17.72
CA PRO A 63 17.88 12.50 18.20
C PRO A 63 17.92 12.91 19.68
N ASN A 64 16.82 13.44 20.21
CA ASN A 64 16.74 14.04 21.54
C ASN A 64 15.81 13.26 22.47
N LEU A 65 15.91 11.93 22.47
CA LEU A 65 15.10 11.10 23.35
C LEU A 65 15.51 11.27 24.83
N PRO A 66 14.53 11.34 25.75
CA PRO A 66 14.81 11.18 27.17
C PRO A 66 15.58 9.89 27.45
N LYS A 67 16.55 9.95 28.38
CA LYS A 67 17.48 8.84 28.68
C LYS A 67 16.77 7.52 29.03
N ASP A 68 15.58 7.57 29.62
CA ASP A 68 14.77 6.40 29.99
C ASP A 68 14.10 5.70 28.80
N LEU A 69 14.12 6.33 27.62
CA LEU A 69 13.65 5.79 26.34
C LEU A 69 14.78 5.19 25.48
N HIS A 70 16.04 5.33 25.88
CA HIS A 70 17.18 4.72 25.19
C HIS A 70 17.22 3.21 25.43
N VAL A 71 16.37 2.46 24.71
CA VAL A 71 16.18 1.02 24.90
C VAL A 71 16.20 0.27 23.57
N GLY A 72 17.10 -0.71 23.45
CA GLY A 72 17.21 -1.59 22.27
C GLY A 72 17.41 -0.79 20.99
N VAL A 73 16.50 -0.94 20.02
CA VAL A 73 16.49 -0.17 18.76
C VAL A 73 16.53 1.35 18.98
N PHE A 74 16.03 1.87 20.10
CA PHE A 74 15.99 3.30 20.39
C PHE A 74 17.18 3.78 21.23
N SER A 75 18.19 2.94 21.46
CA SER A 75 19.30 3.24 22.38
C SER A 75 20.26 4.31 21.88
N GLU A 76 20.39 4.44 20.56
CA GLU A 76 21.31 5.34 19.90
C GLU A 76 20.56 6.23 18.92
N ASN A 77 21.04 7.47 18.74
CA ASN A 77 20.60 8.34 17.66
C ASN A 77 21.19 7.82 16.34
N ARG A 78 20.51 6.84 15.74
CA ARG A 78 20.88 6.22 14.47
C ARG A 78 19.67 5.95 13.60
N SER A 79 19.96 5.74 12.33
CA SER A 79 19.00 5.23 11.35
C SER A 79 19.20 3.74 11.11
N TYR A 80 18.12 3.06 10.74
CA TYR A 80 18.14 1.68 10.25
C TYR A 80 17.50 1.64 8.88
N HIS A 81 18.14 0.99 7.91
CA HIS A 81 17.46 0.60 6.69
C HIS A 81 16.30 -0.34 7.00
N ALA A 82 15.22 -0.25 6.21
CA ALA A 82 14.03 -1.03 6.45
C ALA A 82 13.30 -1.45 5.18
N TRP A 83 12.75 -2.66 5.21
CA TRP A 83 11.71 -3.11 4.29
C TRP A 83 10.33 -2.94 4.92
N VAL A 84 9.39 -2.33 4.18
CA VAL A 84 8.04 -2.04 4.64
C VAL A 84 7.01 -2.71 3.74
N ARG A 85 6.19 -3.61 4.28
CA ARG A 85 5.17 -4.36 3.55
C ARG A 85 3.76 -3.89 3.89
N PHE A 86 3.00 -3.46 2.88
CA PHE A 86 1.58 -3.10 3.01
C PHE A 86 0.66 -4.23 2.54
N SER A 87 -0.46 -4.46 3.22
CA SER A 87 -1.37 -5.58 2.88
C SER A 87 -2.82 -5.40 3.34
N ASN A 88 -3.71 -6.22 2.78
CA ASN A 88 -5.09 -6.43 3.27
C ASN A 88 -5.17 -7.69 4.14
N GLY A 89 -5.88 -7.62 5.27
CA GLY A 89 -5.90 -8.65 6.31
C GLY A 89 -6.65 -9.95 5.97
N ASN A 90 -7.49 -9.97 4.93
CA ASN A 90 -8.26 -11.15 4.58
C ASN A 90 -7.40 -12.38 4.21
N THR A 91 -7.99 -13.56 4.31
CA THR A 91 -7.37 -14.86 3.98
C THR A 91 -7.31 -15.16 2.48
N LYS A 92 -8.00 -14.34 1.67
CA LYS A 92 -8.00 -14.41 0.21
C LYS A 92 -7.75 -13.02 -0.36
N PRO A 93 -7.11 -12.89 -1.53
CA PRO A 93 -7.10 -11.64 -2.25
C PRO A 93 -8.52 -11.16 -2.52
N GLN A 94 -8.80 -9.91 -2.17
CA GLN A 94 -10.07 -9.24 -2.41
C GLN A 94 -9.83 -7.96 -3.18
N ALA A 95 -10.87 -7.49 -3.89
CA ALA A 95 -10.85 -6.17 -4.50
C ALA A 95 -10.67 -5.10 -3.42
N ASP A 96 -9.81 -4.12 -3.67
CA ASP A 96 -9.41 -3.12 -2.67
C ASP A 96 -10.54 -2.19 -2.23
N LYS A 97 -11.61 -2.11 -3.04
CA LYS A 97 -12.84 -1.37 -2.71
C LYS A 97 -13.56 -1.93 -1.48
N LYS A 98 -13.34 -3.21 -1.15
CA LYS A 98 -13.92 -3.81 0.06
C LYS A 98 -13.23 -3.26 1.29
N LYS A 99 -14.02 -2.98 2.33
CA LYS A 99 -13.48 -2.65 3.66
C LYS A 99 -12.71 -3.85 4.20
N ASP A 100 -11.54 -3.60 4.75
CA ASP A 100 -10.67 -4.63 5.31
C ASP A 100 -9.83 -4.05 6.46
N ILE A 101 -9.21 -4.93 7.24
CA ILE A 101 -8.08 -4.57 8.09
C ILE A 101 -6.89 -4.34 7.16
N ARG A 102 -6.14 -3.25 7.34
CA ARG A 102 -4.92 -2.98 6.58
C ARG A 102 -3.71 -3.27 7.46
N GLY A 103 -2.72 -3.98 6.95
CA GLY A 103 -1.48 -4.28 7.65
C GLY A 103 -0.31 -3.47 7.13
N ILE A 104 0.59 -3.10 8.03
CA ILE A 104 1.95 -2.64 7.73
C ILE A 104 2.93 -3.48 8.56
N ALA A 105 3.94 -4.05 7.90
CA ALA A 105 5.03 -4.75 8.57
C ALA A 105 6.35 -4.06 8.20
N ILE A 106 7.14 -3.73 9.22
CA ILE A 106 8.43 -3.04 9.08
C ILE A 106 9.49 -4.03 9.55
N LYS A 107 10.49 -4.29 8.71
CA LYS A 107 11.67 -5.08 9.05
C LYS A 107 12.88 -4.16 9.00
N LEU A 108 13.46 -3.87 10.16
CA LEU A 108 14.71 -3.13 10.27
C LEU A 108 15.88 -4.07 9.99
N LEU A 109 16.90 -3.55 9.31
CA LEU A 109 18.14 -4.24 8.98
C LEU A 109 19.27 -3.72 9.86
N GLY A 110 20.34 -4.51 10.03
CA GLY A 110 21.54 -4.09 10.77
C GLY A 110 21.31 -3.81 12.26
N VAL A 111 20.31 -4.46 12.88
CA VAL A 111 20.03 -4.37 14.32
C VAL A 111 20.92 -5.36 15.09
N PRO A 112 21.94 -4.90 15.83
CA PRO A 112 22.86 -5.79 16.53
C PRO A 112 22.21 -6.49 17.74
N GLY A 113 22.79 -7.62 18.16
CA GLY A 113 22.38 -8.37 19.36
C GLY A 113 21.57 -9.65 19.06
N GLU A 114 21.54 -10.58 20.00
CA GLU A 114 20.80 -11.85 19.85
C GLU A 114 19.29 -11.62 19.74
N LYS A 115 18.62 -12.35 18.84
CA LYS A 115 17.17 -12.28 18.63
C LYS A 115 16.44 -13.37 19.41
N LEU A 116 15.18 -13.12 19.76
CA LEU A 116 14.35 -14.05 20.55
C LEU A 116 13.94 -15.33 19.80
N ILE A 117 14.04 -15.32 18.48
CA ILE A 117 14.00 -16.54 17.67
C ILE A 117 15.34 -16.68 17.01
N ASN A 118 15.91 -17.87 17.18
CA ASN A 118 17.14 -18.28 16.56
C ASN A 118 16.73 -18.88 15.20
N ASP A 119 16.56 -18.02 14.20
CA ASP A 119 16.60 -18.50 12.83
C ASP A 119 18.02 -19.03 12.57
N GLU A 120 18.17 -20.02 11.70
CA GLU A 120 19.47 -20.68 11.47
C GLU A 120 20.57 -19.71 10.97
N PHE A 121 20.22 -18.45 10.71
CA PHE A 121 21.03 -17.41 10.12
C PHE A 121 21.42 -16.31 11.12
N ASN A 122 20.75 -16.21 12.28
CA ASN A 122 20.97 -15.21 13.33
C ASN A 122 21.12 -13.78 12.80
N GLU A 123 20.31 -13.45 11.78
CA GLU A 123 20.50 -12.23 11.01
C GLU A 123 20.09 -10.99 11.83
N PRO A 124 20.77 -9.84 11.64
CA PRO A 124 20.58 -8.67 12.49
C PRO A 124 19.31 -7.90 12.09
N THR A 125 18.11 -8.48 12.24
CA THR A 125 16.84 -7.84 11.88
C THR A 125 15.89 -7.63 13.07
N GLN A 126 15.03 -6.60 12.99
CA GLN A 126 13.95 -6.37 13.96
C GLN A 126 12.64 -6.11 13.24
N ASP A 127 11.61 -6.88 13.59
CA ASP A 127 10.30 -6.77 12.97
C ASP A 127 9.27 -6.05 13.85
N PHE A 128 8.61 -5.03 13.30
CA PHE A 128 7.42 -4.41 13.86
C PHE A 128 6.21 -4.68 12.97
N LEU A 129 5.21 -5.37 13.51
CA LEU A 129 3.98 -5.70 12.78
C LEU A 129 2.80 -4.94 13.37
N LEU A 130 2.15 -4.13 12.54
CA LEU A 130 1.04 -3.27 12.91
C LEU A 130 -0.15 -3.45 11.95
N MET A 131 -1.32 -3.02 12.40
CA MET A 131 -2.56 -3.04 11.62
C MET A 131 -3.40 -1.78 11.84
N SER A 132 -4.34 -1.51 10.95
CA SER A 132 -5.22 -0.33 10.98
C SER A 132 -6.31 -0.38 12.05
N SER A 133 -6.03 -1.02 13.19
CA SER A 133 -6.94 -1.14 14.31
C SER A 133 -6.17 -1.11 15.63
N GLU A 134 -6.51 -0.16 16.48
CA GLU A 134 -5.93 0.01 17.82
C GLU A 134 -6.16 -1.21 18.73
N THR A 135 -7.33 -1.83 18.61
CA THR A 135 -7.74 -2.98 19.42
C THR A 135 -8.05 -4.18 18.55
N PHE A 136 -7.87 -5.38 19.11
CA PHE A 136 -8.23 -6.62 18.43
C PHE A 136 -9.72 -6.93 18.67
N PHE A 137 -10.31 -7.75 17.81
CA PHE A 137 -11.72 -8.11 17.94
C PHE A 137 -11.98 -9.27 18.91
N SER A 138 -10.97 -10.11 19.19
CA SER A 138 -11.10 -11.23 20.14
C SER A 138 -10.43 -10.92 21.47
N LYS A 139 -11.10 -11.25 22.57
CA LYS A 139 -10.67 -10.98 23.95
C LYS A 139 -9.47 -11.82 24.40
N ASN A 140 -9.36 -13.04 23.87
CA ASN A 140 -8.28 -13.98 24.18
C ASN A 140 -8.15 -15.02 23.06
N THR A 141 -7.08 -15.81 23.10
CA THR A 141 -6.77 -16.88 22.14
C THR A 141 -7.84 -17.96 22.08
N LYS A 142 -8.46 -18.32 23.22
CA LYS A 142 -9.57 -19.30 23.28
C LYS A 142 -10.78 -18.85 22.47
N GLN A 143 -11.18 -17.59 22.63
CA GLN A 143 -12.27 -17.01 21.87
C GLN A 143 -11.90 -16.95 20.37
N PHE A 144 -10.69 -16.47 20.06
CA PHE A 144 -10.22 -16.36 18.68
C PHE A 144 -10.13 -17.72 17.97
N SER A 145 -9.65 -18.76 18.64
CA SER A 145 -9.58 -20.13 18.10
C SER A 145 -10.95 -20.64 17.61
N LYS A 146 -12.01 -20.41 18.39
CA LYS A 146 -13.39 -20.75 17.99
C LYS A 146 -13.84 -19.94 16.77
N THR A 147 -13.57 -18.63 16.77
CA THR A 147 -13.92 -17.74 15.65
C THR A 147 -13.17 -18.13 14.38
N LEU A 148 -11.87 -18.38 14.48
CA LEU A 148 -11.01 -18.80 13.38
C LEU A 148 -11.57 -20.07 12.74
N LYS A 149 -11.80 -21.13 13.53
CA LYS A 149 -12.39 -22.39 13.06
C LYS A 149 -13.71 -22.18 12.32
N SER A 150 -14.56 -21.26 12.78
CA SER A 150 -15.81 -20.90 12.10
C SER A 150 -15.57 -20.17 10.77
N LEU A 151 -14.63 -19.21 10.74
CA LEU A 151 -14.32 -18.39 9.57
C LEU A 151 -13.57 -19.13 8.48
N THR A 152 -12.82 -20.17 8.82
CA THR A 152 -11.98 -20.96 7.89
C THR A 152 -12.58 -22.32 7.54
N SER A 153 -13.71 -22.68 8.17
CA SER A 153 -14.44 -23.93 7.94
C SER A 153 -14.78 -24.16 6.47
N LYS A 154 -14.75 -25.43 6.05
CA LYS A 154 -15.27 -25.84 4.74
C LYS A 154 -16.79 -25.69 4.63
N ASN A 155 -17.49 -25.74 5.77
CA ASN A 155 -18.95 -25.62 5.80
C ASN A 155 -19.34 -24.12 5.69
N PRO A 156 -19.99 -23.69 4.59
CA PRO A 156 -20.38 -22.30 4.40
C PRO A 156 -21.38 -21.79 5.45
N LEU A 157 -22.11 -22.69 6.12
CA LEU A 157 -23.03 -22.34 7.21
C LEU A 157 -22.32 -22.11 8.55
N ALA A 158 -21.06 -22.51 8.72
CA ALA A 158 -20.35 -22.40 10.00
C ALA A 158 -20.20 -20.94 10.47
N LYS A 159 -19.94 -20.01 9.54
CA LYS A 159 -19.84 -18.57 9.82
C LYS A 159 -21.18 -17.94 10.21
N PRO A 160 -22.24 -18.03 9.40
CA PRO A 160 -23.54 -17.45 9.78
C PRO A 160 -24.07 -18.08 11.07
N LEU A 161 -24.00 -19.40 11.25
CA LEU A 161 -24.42 -20.06 12.49
C LEU A 161 -23.66 -19.58 13.73
N TYR A 162 -22.35 -19.36 13.62
CA TYR A 162 -21.56 -18.80 14.70
C TYR A 162 -22.05 -17.39 15.08
N PHE A 163 -22.30 -16.51 14.10
CA PHE A 163 -22.74 -15.15 14.38
C PHE A 163 -24.25 -14.99 14.66
N LEU A 164 -25.06 -16.04 14.50
CA LEU A 164 -26.44 -16.07 15.01
C LEU A 164 -26.49 -16.13 16.54
N ASN A 165 -25.43 -16.60 17.20
CA ASN A 165 -25.36 -16.63 18.65
C ASN A 165 -25.21 -15.19 19.21
N PRO A 166 -26.17 -14.66 20.00
CA PRO A 166 -26.12 -13.29 20.53
C PRO A 166 -24.91 -13.04 21.43
N PHE A 167 -24.33 -14.09 22.05
CA PHE A 167 -23.09 -13.97 22.83
C PHE A 167 -21.86 -13.57 21.99
N HIS A 168 -21.95 -13.62 20.66
CA HIS A 168 -20.90 -13.19 19.74
C HIS A 168 -21.13 -11.77 19.16
N LEU A 169 -22.22 -11.09 19.55
CA LEU A 169 -22.56 -9.75 19.06
C LEU A 169 -21.45 -8.72 19.33
N GLY A 170 -20.90 -8.69 20.55
CA GLY A 170 -19.82 -7.76 20.90
C GLY A 170 -18.56 -7.97 20.07
N MET A 171 -18.20 -9.22 19.75
CA MET A 171 -17.09 -9.52 18.83
C MET A 171 -17.43 -9.09 17.41
N PHE A 172 -18.64 -9.39 16.93
CA PHE A 172 -19.08 -9.01 15.59
C PHE A 172 -19.01 -7.49 15.39
N LEU A 173 -19.42 -6.69 16.38
CA LEU A 173 -19.30 -5.24 16.35
C LEU A 173 -17.83 -4.79 16.29
N ARG A 174 -16.93 -5.43 17.05
CA ARG A 174 -15.49 -5.14 16.98
C ARG A 174 -14.88 -5.52 15.62
N VAL A 175 -15.26 -6.66 15.03
CA VAL A 175 -14.86 -7.03 13.66
C VAL A 175 -15.33 -5.97 12.66
N LYS A 176 -16.60 -5.54 12.73
CA LYS A 176 -17.10 -4.48 11.85
C LYS A 176 -16.32 -3.17 12.01
N LYS A 177 -15.97 -2.80 13.24
CA LYS A 177 -15.18 -1.60 13.55
C LYS A 177 -13.75 -1.67 12.97
N SER A 178 -13.13 -2.85 12.93
CA SER A 178 -11.77 -3.02 12.41
C SER A 178 -11.68 -3.00 10.87
N LEU A 179 -12.81 -3.15 10.17
CA LEU A 179 -12.85 -3.13 8.70
C LEU A 179 -13.03 -1.70 8.18
N ILE A 180 -11.97 -1.13 7.60
CA ILE A 180 -11.96 0.26 7.14
C ILE A 180 -11.88 0.36 5.60
N PRO A 181 -12.50 1.40 4.99
CA PRO A 181 -12.11 1.80 3.64
C PRO A 181 -10.68 2.35 3.67
N CYS A 182 -10.00 2.31 2.55
CA CYS A 182 -8.67 2.87 2.39
C CYS A 182 -8.54 3.29 0.92
N SER A 183 -8.02 4.50 0.69
CA SER A 183 -7.73 5.04 -0.64
C SER A 183 -6.25 4.94 -0.96
N ASN A 184 -5.40 5.20 0.03
CA ASN A 184 -3.95 4.98 -0.04
C ASN A 184 -3.44 4.46 1.32
N PRO A 185 -2.60 3.40 1.37
CA PRO A 185 -2.03 2.90 2.63
C PRO A 185 -1.22 3.96 3.40
N LEU A 186 -0.71 5.00 2.71
CA LEU A 186 0.10 6.06 3.30
C LEU A 186 -0.70 7.11 4.10
N GLU A 187 -2.03 7.03 4.10
CA GLU A 187 -2.93 8.01 4.74
C GLU A 187 -3.53 7.54 6.06
N ILE A 188 -3.36 6.27 6.41
CA ILE A 188 -4.04 5.67 7.55
C ILE A 188 -3.07 5.37 8.70
N PRO A 189 -3.54 5.48 9.96
CA PRO A 189 -2.77 5.06 11.12
C PRO A 189 -2.70 3.53 11.27
N TYR A 190 -1.65 3.07 11.95
CA TYR A 190 -1.44 1.67 12.28
C TYR A 190 -1.03 1.47 13.75
N TRP A 191 -1.44 0.37 14.36
CA TRP A 191 -1.12 0.02 15.75
C TRP A 191 -0.59 -1.39 15.83
N SER A 192 0.31 -1.65 16.78
CA SER A 192 0.75 -3.01 17.07
C SER A 192 -0.36 -3.88 17.64
N THR A 193 -1.41 -3.25 18.19
CA THR A 193 -2.58 -3.84 18.86
C THR A 193 -2.25 -4.62 20.15
N GLN A 194 -1.17 -5.39 20.12
CA GLN A 194 -0.61 -6.18 21.20
C GLN A 194 0.53 -5.42 21.92
N PRO A 195 0.77 -5.71 23.21
CA PRO A 195 1.85 -5.11 23.99
C PRO A 195 3.20 -5.81 23.78
N TYR A 196 4.27 -5.08 24.06
CA TYR A 196 5.67 -5.50 23.98
C TYR A 196 6.40 -5.02 25.24
N GLN A 197 7.43 -5.75 25.66
CA GLN A 197 8.35 -5.31 26.71
C GLN A 197 9.12 -4.08 26.23
N PHE A 198 9.51 -3.23 27.17
CA PHE A 198 10.35 -2.07 26.88
C PHE A 198 11.48 -1.97 27.93
N GLY A 199 12.56 -2.69 27.67
CA GLY A 199 13.70 -2.77 28.58
C GLY A 199 13.45 -3.82 29.65
N SER A 200 13.04 -3.38 30.84
CA SER A 200 12.82 -4.26 31.99
C SER A 200 11.47 -5.02 31.92
N PRO A 201 11.34 -6.18 32.58
CA PRO A 201 10.12 -7.01 32.53
C PRO A 201 8.84 -6.35 33.08
N ASP A 202 8.96 -5.28 33.87
CA ASP A 202 7.86 -4.52 34.45
C ASP A 202 7.42 -3.32 33.58
N ARG A 203 8.10 -3.08 32.46
CA ARG A 203 7.77 -2.02 31.49
C ARG A 203 7.21 -2.62 30.22
N ALA A 204 5.98 -2.23 29.87
CA ALA A 204 5.33 -2.63 28.64
C ALA A 204 4.86 -1.42 27.83
N VAL A 205 4.92 -1.53 26.51
CA VAL A 205 4.46 -0.52 25.55
C VAL A 205 3.56 -1.14 24.48
N LYS A 206 2.70 -0.33 23.87
CA LYS A 206 2.14 -0.57 22.53
C LYS A 206 2.79 0.38 21.52
N TYR A 207 2.88 -0.03 20.26
CA TYR A 207 3.39 0.82 19.19
C TYR A 207 2.24 1.42 18.38
N PHE A 208 2.44 2.66 17.95
CA PHE A 208 1.51 3.40 17.10
C PHE A 208 2.28 4.11 16.00
N LEU A 209 1.85 3.94 14.76
CA LEU A 209 2.43 4.56 13.58
C LEU A 209 1.41 5.52 12.99
N LYS A 210 1.74 6.82 13.01
CA LYS A 210 0.86 7.90 12.55
C LYS A 210 1.39 8.47 11.24
N PRO A 211 0.59 8.52 10.16
CA PRO A 211 1.02 9.17 8.93
C PRO A 211 1.20 10.68 9.16
N SER A 212 2.25 11.25 8.57
CA SER A 212 2.42 12.71 8.56
C SER A 212 1.27 13.36 7.78
N THR A 213 0.79 14.51 8.29
CA THR A 213 -0.19 15.34 7.59
C THR A 213 0.37 16.00 6.33
N GLU A 214 1.70 15.98 6.17
CA GLU A 214 2.41 16.56 5.02
C GLU A 214 2.57 15.56 3.85
N ASN A 215 2.21 14.29 4.05
CA ASN A 215 2.28 13.28 2.99
C ASN A 215 1.43 13.69 1.79
N LYS A 216 2.08 13.86 0.63
CA LYS A 216 1.42 14.15 -0.64
C LYS A 216 1.05 12.86 -1.35
N THR A 217 -0.19 12.43 -1.21
CA THR A 217 -0.67 11.18 -1.79
C THR A 217 -1.40 11.39 -3.11
N VAL A 218 -1.18 10.47 -4.04
CA VAL A 218 -1.93 10.36 -5.28
C VAL A 218 -3.05 9.34 -5.10
N VAL A 219 -4.29 9.77 -5.34
CA VAL A 219 -5.49 8.93 -5.34
C VAL A 219 -6.21 9.13 -6.67
N SER A 220 -5.69 8.49 -7.71
CA SER A 220 -6.26 8.55 -9.07
C SER A 220 -7.26 7.44 -9.33
N ASN A 221 -7.15 6.34 -8.59
CA ASN A 221 -7.90 5.12 -8.83
C ASN A 221 -8.54 4.63 -7.53
N THR A 222 -9.84 4.36 -7.56
CA THR A 222 -10.58 3.85 -6.38
C THR A 222 -11.53 2.70 -6.74
N LYS A 223 -11.48 2.23 -7.99
CA LYS A 223 -12.44 1.26 -8.53
C LYS A 223 -11.79 -0.05 -8.95
N ASP A 224 -10.51 -0.02 -9.30
CA ASP A 224 -9.82 -1.23 -9.76
C ASP A 224 -9.66 -2.26 -8.66
N TYR A 225 -9.47 -3.51 -9.09
CA TYR A 225 -9.27 -4.61 -8.16
C TYR A 225 -8.06 -4.37 -7.24
N ASP A 226 -6.98 -3.78 -7.78
CA ASP A 226 -5.68 -3.55 -7.11
C ASP A 226 -5.34 -2.07 -6.90
N PHE A 227 -6.35 -1.20 -6.78
CA PHE A 227 -6.10 0.25 -6.73
C PHE A 227 -5.19 0.69 -5.58
N LEU A 228 -5.08 -0.05 -4.48
CA LEU A 228 -4.21 0.34 -3.37
C LEU A 228 -2.74 0.20 -3.73
N ARG A 229 -2.37 -0.83 -4.51
CA ARG A 229 -1.02 -0.96 -5.09
C ARG A 229 -0.75 0.18 -6.06
N VAL A 230 -1.69 0.46 -6.95
CA VAL A 230 -1.59 1.51 -7.97
C VAL A 230 -1.36 2.87 -7.31
N ASN A 231 -2.22 3.25 -6.35
CA ASN A 231 -2.08 4.53 -5.66
C ASN A 231 -0.79 4.60 -4.83
N LEU A 232 -0.34 3.48 -4.23
CA LEU A 232 0.93 3.43 -3.52
C LEU A 232 2.12 3.67 -4.46
N ALA A 233 2.16 2.99 -5.61
CA ALA A 233 3.19 3.14 -6.64
C ALA A 233 3.21 4.55 -7.22
N GLN A 234 2.05 5.10 -7.57
CA GLN A 234 1.93 6.46 -8.11
C GLN A 234 2.36 7.53 -7.09
N THR A 235 2.03 7.35 -5.81
CA THR A 235 2.50 8.26 -4.76
C THR A 235 4.02 8.19 -4.63
N LEU A 236 4.55 6.98 -4.42
CA LEU A 236 5.97 6.78 -4.13
C LEU A 236 6.87 7.00 -5.34
N ASN A 237 6.34 7.13 -6.56
CA ASN A 237 7.18 7.47 -7.70
C ASN A 237 7.90 8.82 -7.51
N ASN A 238 7.28 9.81 -6.88
CA ASN A 238 7.88 11.15 -6.72
C ASN A 238 7.72 11.77 -5.33
N ASN A 239 6.98 11.12 -4.44
CA ASN A 239 6.77 11.63 -3.09
C ASN A 239 7.41 10.68 -2.09
N GLU A 240 8.09 11.26 -1.11
CA GLU A 240 8.36 10.54 0.13
C GLU A 240 7.07 10.42 0.95
N ALA A 241 7.07 9.46 1.86
CA ALA A 241 6.02 9.35 2.87
C ALA A 241 6.65 9.17 4.25
N LEU A 242 6.19 9.99 5.19
CA LEU A 242 6.65 9.99 6.56
C LEU A 242 5.58 9.43 7.48
N PHE A 243 6.02 8.66 8.46
CA PHE A 243 5.22 8.26 9.60
C PHE A 243 5.97 8.51 10.89
N ASP A 244 5.31 9.11 11.86
CA ASP A 244 5.81 9.18 13.23
C ASP A 244 5.56 7.84 13.92
N PHE A 245 6.60 7.27 14.53
CA PHE A 245 6.53 6.05 15.31
C PHE A 245 6.50 6.39 16.82
N TYR A 246 5.39 6.04 17.46
CA TYR A 246 5.11 6.29 18.87
C TYR A 246 5.12 5.01 19.68
N ILE A 247 5.49 5.15 20.96
CA ILE A 247 5.20 4.18 22.01
C ILE A 247 4.11 4.72 22.95
N GLN A 248 3.40 3.81 23.59
CA GLN A 248 2.40 4.10 24.62
C GLN A 248 2.61 3.15 25.81
N PHE A 249 3.02 3.68 26.96
CA PHE A 249 3.35 2.88 28.14
C PHE A 249 2.13 2.32 28.87
N GLN A 250 2.27 1.12 29.43
CA GLN A 250 1.30 0.59 30.40
C GLN A 250 1.47 1.32 31.74
N THR A 251 0.46 2.09 32.16
CA THR A 251 0.50 2.81 33.45
C THR A 251 -0.39 2.19 34.53
N ASN A 252 -1.32 1.30 34.14
CA ASN A 252 -2.21 0.60 35.06
C ASN A 252 -2.52 -0.80 34.54
N ALA A 253 -2.13 -1.83 35.30
CA ALA A 253 -2.25 -3.24 34.87
C ALA A 253 -3.70 -3.75 34.78
N ASP A 254 -4.65 -3.11 35.48
CA ASP A 254 -6.05 -3.49 35.49
C ASP A 254 -6.81 -2.89 34.30
N THR A 255 -6.58 -1.61 34.00
CA THR A 255 -7.25 -0.90 32.90
C THR A 255 -6.51 -0.98 31.57
N MET A 256 -5.22 -1.34 31.58
CA MET A 256 -4.39 -1.58 30.40
C MET A 256 -3.85 -3.02 30.41
N PRO A 257 -4.74 -4.03 30.28
CA PRO A 257 -4.34 -5.43 30.44
C PRO A 257 -3.39 -5.89 29.31
N ILE A 258 -2.43 -6.75 29.67
CA ILE A 258 -1.54 -7.41 28.71
C ILE A 258 -2.28 -8.50 27.92
N GLU A 259 -3.14 -9.27 28.58
CA GLU A 259 -3.79 -10.45 27.99
C GLU A 259 -5.08 -10.14 27.19
N ASP A 260 -5.61 -8.91 27.28
CA ASP A 260 -6.86 -8.53 26.61
C ASP A 260 -6.64 -7.36 25.62
N PRO A 261 -6.41 -7.67 24.34
CA PRO A 261 -6.17 -6.65 23.31
C PRO A 261 -7.46 -5.96 22.82
N THR A 262 -8.63 -6.28 23.38
CA THR A 262 -9.87 -5.53 23.07
C THR A 262 -9.94 -4.19 23.77
N VAL A 263 -9.01 -3.93 24.70
CA VAL A 263 -8.92 -2.72 25.51
C VAL A 263 -7.87 -1.76 24.93
N ALA A 264 -8.32 -0.55 24.57
CA ALA A 264 -7.45 0.56 24.18
C ALA A 264 -6.74 1.10 25.42
N TRP A 265 -5.45 1.43 25.29
CA TRP A 265 -4.70 2.05 26.38
C TRP A 265 -4.88 3.57 26.30
N THR A 266 -4.93 4.24 27.45
CA THR A 266 -5.27 5.67 27.56
C THR A 266 -4.08 6.56 27.93
N SER A 267 -2.89 5.99 28.06
CA SER A 267 -1.67 6.74 28.35
C SER A 267 -1.20 7.54 27.14
N GLN A 268 -0.28 8.47 27.37
CA GLN A 268 0.26 9.35 26.34
C GLN A 268 1.03 8.58 25.27
N PHE A 269 0.90 9.02 24.01
CA PHE A 269 1.80 8.63 22.91
C PHE A 269 3.08 9.46 22.96
N ILE A 270 4.23 8.78 22.94
CA ILE A 270 5.55 9.40 22.96
C ILE A 270 6.26 9.03 21.66
N LYS A 271 6.64 10.02 20.85
CA LYS A 271 7.34 9.80 19.58
C LYS A 271 8.76 9.33 19.88
N VAL A 272 9.19 8.23 19.26
CA VAL A 272 10.52 7.65 19.44
C VAL A 272 11.31 7.49 18.15
N ALA A 273 10.63 7.51 17.00
CA ALA A 273 11.28 7.46 15.71
C ALA A 273 10.39 8.06 14.62
N THR A 274 10.97 8.22 13.44
CA THR A 274 10.28 8.54 12.19
C THR A 274 10.61 7.45 11.17
N LEU A 275 9.58 6.83 10.58
CA LEU A 275 9.72 5.96 9.41
C LEU A 275 9.61 6.83 8.15
N LYS A 276 10.70 6.91 7.39
CA LYS A 276 10.80 7.62 6.13
C LYS A 276 10.80 6.63 4.97
N ILE A 277 9.76 6.64 4.15
CA ILE A 277 9.66 5.85 2.92
C ILE A 277 10.09 6.74 1.75
N PHE A 278 11.14 6.33 1.05
CA PHE A 278 11.71 7.12 -0.04
C PHE A 278 10.88 7.00 -1.33
N PRO A 279 10.97 8.01 -2.22
CA PRO A 279 10.48 7.87 -3.57
C PRO A 279 11.17 6.70 -4.27
N GLN A 280 10.42 5.80 -4.92
CA GLN A 280 10.93 4.61 -5.58
C GLN A 280 9.88 4.00 -6.52
N SER A 281 10.34 3.18 -7.46
CA SER A 281 9.50 2.23 -8.18
C SER A 281 9.66 0.84 -7.56
N PHE A 282 8.57 0.25 -7.06
CA PHE A 282 8.60 -1.06 -6.37
C PHE A 282 7.72 -2.12 -7.03
N ASP A 283 6.88 -1.73 -7.98
CA ASP A 283 5.82 -2.54 -8.58
C ASP A 283 6.32 -3.39 -9.77
N HIS A 284 7.63 -3.58 -9.89
CA HIS A 284 8.24 -4.56 -10.79
C HIS A 284 8.18 -5.97 -10.18
N GLN A 285 8.16 -6.98 -11.05
CA GLN A 285 7.92 -8.37 -10.65
C GLN A 285 8.89 -8.85 -9.57
N ASP A 286 10.20 -8.59 -9.73
CA ASP A 286 11.22 -9.08 -8.80
C ASP A 286 11.03 -8.58 -7.37
N GLN A 287 10.74 -7.28 -7.16
CA GLN A 287 10.52 -6.73 -5.82
C GLN A 287 9.17 -7.16 -5.24
N MET A 288 8.17 -7.36 -6.09
CA MET A 288 6.88 -7.93 -5.69
C MET A 288 7.03 -9.41 -5.26
N GLU A 289 7.84 -10.19 -5.96
CA GLU A 289 8.17 -11.56 -5.57
C GLU A 289 9.01 -11.61 -4.31
N PHE A 290 10.04 -10.76 -4.20
CA PHE A 290 10.82 -10.58 -2.98
C PHE A 290 9.93 -10.30 -1.78
N GLY A 291 9.03 -9.30 -1.86
CA GLY A 291 8.10 -8.97 -0.77
C GLY A 291 7.08 -10.07 -0.48
N GLU A 292 6.64 -10.81 -1.50
CA GLU A 292 5.75 -11.95 -1.30
C GLU A 292 6.49 -13.11 -0.62
N ASN A 293 7.79 -13.24 -0.82
CA ASN A 293 8.61 -14.29 -0.24
C ASN A 293 9.11 -13.93 1.17
N LEU A 294 9.39 -12.65 1.44
CA LEU A 294 9.92 -12.14 2.71
C LEU A 294 9.05 -12.51 3.92
N SER A 295 9.67 -13.01 4.99
CA SER A 295 8.97 -13.35 6.22
C SER A 295 9.10 -12.25 7.28
N PHE A 296 8.03 -12.08 8.05
CA PHE A 296 7.96 -11.12 9.15
C PHE A 296 7.47 -11.85 10.39
N ASN A 297 8.13 -11.71 11.53
CA ASN A 297 7.74 -12.33 12.79
C ASN A 297 7.98 -11.34 13.94
N PRO A 298 6.98 -10.96 14.76
CA PRO A 298 7.20 -10.03 15.87
C PRO A 298 8.25 -10.51 16.90
N TRP A 299 8.60 -11.81 16.88
CA TRP A 299 9.66 -12.39 17.70
C TRP A 299 11.05 -12.36 17.05
N HIS A 300 11.21 -11.90 15.80
CA HIS A 300 12.48 -11.33 15.32
C HIS A 300 12.65 -9.98 16.01
N SER A 301 13.01 -10.05 17.28
CA SER A 301 13.16 -8.88 18.13
C SER A 301 14.21 -9.10 19.19
N LEU A 302 14.81 -7.99 19.63
CA LEU A 302 15.68 -7.96 20.80
C LEU A 302 14.90 -8.38 22.06
N PRO A 303 15.54 -9.04 23.04
CA PRO A 303 14.89 -9.41 24.31
C PRO A 303 14.24 -8.25 25.05
N VAL A 304 14.81 -7.05 24.95
CA VAL A 304 14.26 -5.82 25.56
C VAL A 304 12.97 -5.33 24.89
N HIS A 305 12.65 -5.83 23.69
CA HIS A 305 11.44 -5.53 22.92
C HIS A 305 10.50 -6.75 22.81
N ARG A 306 10.64 -7.72 23.73
CA ARG A 306 9.93 -9.00 23.70
C ARG A 306 8.41 -8.83 23.56
N PRO A 307 7.76 -9.47 22.58
CA PRO A 307 6.30 -9.46 22.48
C PRO A 307 5.63 -10.05 23.74
N LEU A 308 4.58 -9.40 24.25
CA LEU A 308 3.87 -9.78 25.47
C LEU A 308 2.42 -10.20 25.18
N GLY A 309 1.88 -11.11 26.01
CA GLY A 309 0.50 -11.57 26.00
C GLY A 309 0.26 -12.82 25.17
N SER A 310 -0.83 -13.52 25.47
CA SER A 310 -1.21 -14.81 24.88
C SER A 310 -1.25 -14.80 23.35
N PHE A 311 -1.76 -13.74 22.74
CA PHE A 311 -1.74 -13.61 21.28
C PHE A 311 -0.32 -13.55 20.73
N ASN A 312 0.60 -12.81 21.35
CA ASN A 312 1.98 -12.76 20.89
C ASN A 312 2.69 -14.10 21.07
N ARG A 313 2.48 -14.81 22.18
CA ARG A 313 3.01 -16.18 22.37
C ARG A 313 2.49 -17.15 21.31
N THR A 314 1.19 -17.09 20.97
CA THR A 314 0.60 -17.84 19.85
C THR A 314 1.21 -17.41 18.50
N ARG A 315 1.43 -16.10 18.28
CA ARG A 315 2.04 -15.58 17.04
C ARG A 315 3.45 -16.12 16.83
N LYS A 316 4.25 -16.31 17.88
CA LYS A 316 5.59 -16.93 17.76
C LYS A 316 5.52 -18.23 16.95
N LYS A 317 4.75 -19.18 17.47
CA LYS A 317 4.60 -20.54 16.93
C LYS A 317 3.88 -20.54 15.57
N ALA A 318 2.84 -19.70 15.42
CA ALA A 318 2.05 -19.66 14.20
C ALA A 318 2.81 -19.06 13.00
N TYR A 319 3.57 -17.98 13.21
CA TYR A 319 4.34 -17.36 12.14
C TYR A 319 5.49 -18.26 11.68
N GLU A 320 6.19 -18.93 12.60
CA GLU A 320 7.23 -19.92 12.29
C GLU A 320 6.67 -21.08 11.45
N ALA A 321 5.59 -21.73 11.91
CA ALA A 321 4.98 -22.87 11.23
C ALA A 321 4.46 -22.50 9.83
N LEU A 322 3.72 -21.40 9.71
CA LEU A 322 3.13 -20.99 8.43
C LEU A 322 4.16 -20.45 7.44
N SER A 323 5.23 -19.79 7.92
CA SER A 323 6.37 -19.40 7.08
C SER A 323 7.05 -20.64 6.50
N LYS A 324 7.44 -21.59 7.35
CA LYS A 324 8.09 -22.85 6.93
C LYS A 324 7.22 -23.61 5.92
N LEU A 325 5.93 -23.76 6.20
CA LEU A 325 5.00 -24.44 5.29
C LEU A 325 4.91 -23.76 3.93
N ARG A 326 4.79 -22.42 3.89
CA ARG A 326 4.70 -21.63 2.66
C ARG A 326 5.99 -21.74 1.83
N HIS A 327 7.15 -21.57 2.46
CA HIS A 327 8.45 -21.66 1.78
C HIS A 327 8.69 -23.06 1.24
N HIS A 328 8.40 -24.10 2.03
CA HIS A 328 8.50 -25.49 1.58
C HIS A 328 7.57 -25.78 0.40
N LYS A 329 6.28 -25.42 0.47
CA LYS A 329 5.32 -25.63 -0.63
C LYS A 329 5.75 -24.89 -1.91
N ASN A 330 6.29 -23.69 -1.76
CA ASN A 330 6.71 -22.85 -2.88
C ASN A 330 8.13 -23.15 -3.36
N LYS A 331 8.85 -24.09 -2.73
CA LYS A 331 10.26 -24.40 -3.00
C LYS A 331 11.18 -23.18 -2.92
N LEU A 332 10.93 -22.31 -1.93
CA LEU A 332 11.69 -21.10 -1.69
C LEU A 332 12.64 -21.30 -0.50
N PRO A 333 13.87 -20.78 -0.57
CA PRO A 333 14.75 -20.77 0.60
C PRO A 333 14.15 -19.87 1.69
N MET A 334 14.48 -20.16 2.94
CA MET A 334 14.14 -19.30 4.06
C MET A 334 15.38 -18.46 4.36
N THR A 335 15.33 -17.16 4.05
CA THR A 335 16.45 -16.24 4.25
C THR A 335 15.92 -14.91 4.78
N GLU A 336 16.73 -14.25 5.59
CA GLU A 336 16.51 -12.86 5.99
C GLU A 336 17.33 -11.93 5.08
N PRO A 337 16.84 -10.72 4.79
CA PRO A 337 17.60 -9.74 4.02
C PRO A 337 18.73 -9.15 4.84
N LEU A 338 19.87 -8.93 4.18
CA LEU A 338 21.04 -8.27 4.77
C LEU A 338 20.95 -6.75 4.57
N ASP A 339 21.54 -6.02 5.50
CA ASP A 339 21.80 -4.60 5.32
C ASP A 339 23.00 -4.41 4.38
N SER A 340 23.02 -3.30 3.65
CA SER A 340 24.13 -2.97 2.75
C SER A 340 24.25 -1.45 2.52
N PRO A 341 25.45 -0.92 2.26
CA PRO A 341 25.64 0.51 1.96
C PRO A 341 24.88 0.97 0.71
N ASP A 342 24.67 0.09 -0.27
CA ASP A 342 23.96 0.33 -1.53
C ASP A 342 22.43 0.09 -1.42
N PHE A 343 21.92 -0.21 -0.21
CA PHE A 343 20.50 -0.52 0.00
C PHE A 343 19.56 0.53 -0.61
N LEU A 344 19.92 1.81 -0.52
CA LEU A 344 19.11 2.93 -1.03
C LEU A 344 19.51 3.40 -2.43
N ASP A 345 20.49 2.78 -3.11
CA ASP A 345 20.98 3.30 -4.41
C ASP A 345 19.91 3.32 -5.51
N SER A 346 18.91 2.44 -5.39
CA SER A 346 17.79 2.35 -6.34
C SER A 346 16.62 3.29 -6.04
N VAL A 347 16.65 4.06 -4.95
CA VAL A 347 15.58 5.01 -4.62
C VAL A 347 15.77 6.32 -5.38
N PHE A 348 14.67 6.98 -5.74
CA PHE A 348 14.75 8.25 -6.46
C PHE A 348 15.05 9.40 -5.49
N LYS A 349 15.88 10.33 -5.95
CA LYS A 349 16.12 11.59 -5.23
C LYS A 349 14.88 12.47 -5.36
N ILE A 350 14.51 13.16 -4.28
CA ILE A 350 13.40 14.11 -4.30
C ILE A 350 13.80 15.27 -5.19
N HIS A 351 13.19 15.36 -6.37
CA HIS A 351 13.20 16.58 -7.15
C HIS A 351 12.05 17.46 -6.65
N PRO A 352 12.27 18.76 -6.37
CA PRO A 352 11.18 19.66 -6.04
C PRO A 352 10.15 19.60 -7.17
N SER A 353 8.96 19.08 -6.89
CA SER A 353 7.90 18.98 -7.90
C SER A 353 7.47 20.40 -8.28
N ASN A 354 7.95 20.88 -9.41
CA ASN A 354 7.42 22.08 -10.05
C ASN A 354 6.09 21.71 -10.71
N THR A 355 5.05 21.35 -9.94
CA THR A 355 3.69 21.34 -10.52
C THR A 355 3.27 22.79 -10.70
N ILE A 356 2.86 23.19 -11.90
CA ILE A 356 2.08 24.43 -12.04
C ILE A 356 0.83 24.21 -11.19
N ASP A 357 0.50 25.19 -10.33
CA ASP A 357 -0.65 25.15 -9.41
C ASP A 357 -1.98 25.26 -10.18
N GLN A 358 -2.20 24.33 -11.10
CA GLN A 358 -3.38 24.19 -11.93
C GLN A 358 -3.87 22.75 -11.75
N THR A 359 -4.62 22.53 -10.68
CA THR A 359 -5.33 21.26 -10.50
C THR A 359 -6.40 21.12 -11.58
N VAL A 360 -6.39 20.00 -12.32
CA VAL A 360 -7.47 19.66 -13.26
C VAL A 360 -8.83 19.80 -12.56
N PRO A 361 -9.77 20.62 -13.07
CA PRO A 361 -11.02 20.91 -12.38
C PRO A 361 -11.84 19.64 -12.12
N LYS A 362 -12.35 19.47 -10.88
CA LYS A 362 -13.21 18.32 -10.52
C LYS A 362 -14.70 18.53 -10.79
N LYS A 363 -15.13 19.79 -11.00
CA LYS A 363 -16.52 20.19 -11.27
C LYS A 363 -16.55 21.00 -12.57
N GLY A 364 -17.71 21.02 -13.23
CA GLY A 364 -17.86 21.76 -14.49
C GLY A 364 -17.11 21.15 -15.67
N ILE A 365 -16.81 19.85 -15.60
CA ILE A 365 -16.12 19.11 -16.65
C ILE A 365 -16.96 17.97 -17.22
N ILE A 366 -16.65 17.56 -18.44
CA ILE A 366 -17.15 16.34 -19.07
C ILE A 366 -15.92 15.46 -19.32
N LEU A 367 -15.92 14.25 -18.75
CA LEU A 367 -14.77 13.33 -18.71
C LEU A 367 -15.06 12.05 -19.49
N THR A 368 -14.05 11.53 -20.18
CA THR A 368 -13.99 10.15 -20.67
C THR A 368 -12.62 9.56 -20.42
N SER A 369 -12.48 8.24 -20.61
CA SER A 369 -11.20 7.56 -20.56
C SER A 369 -11.13 6.39 -21.54
N ALA A 370 -9.91 6.05 -21.91
CA ALA A 370 -9.54 4.84 -22.63
C ALA A 370 -8.41 4.12 -21.89
N GLU A 371 -8.29 2.82 -22.10
CA GLU A 371 -7.26 1.98 -21.46
C GLU A 371 -6.77 0.91 -22.43
N VAL A 372 -5.48 0.60 -22.35
CA VAL A 372 -4.85 -0.51 -23.07
C VAL A 372 -3.80 -1.17 -22.17
N LYS A 373 -3.47 -2.42 -22.47
CA LYS A 373 -2.33 -3.15 -21.85
C LYS A 373 -1.33 -3.45 -22.94
N ILE A 374 -0.08 -3.12 -22.69
CA ILE A 374 1.03 -3.18 -23.64
C ILE A 374 2.10 -4.08 -23.04
N ASP A 375 2.60 -5.02 -23.83
CA ASP A 375 3.66 -5.96 -23.48
C ASP A 375 5.03 -5.28 -23.54
N CYS A 376 5.25 -4.35 -22.60
CA CYS A 376 6.50 -3.64 -22.41
C CYS A 376 6.60 -3.12 -20.97
N ASP A 377 7.79 -2.68 -20.58
CA ASP A 377 7.99 -1.97 -19.32
C ASP A 377 7.40 -0.55 -19.35
N LYS A 378 7.20 0.04 -18.14
CA LYS A 378 6.58 1.37 -18.01
C LYS A 378 7.37 2.48 -18.69
N LYS A 379 8.70 2.37 -18.70
CA LYS A 379 9.57 3.38 -19.32
C LYS A 379 9.38 3.39 -20.82
N THR A 380 9.38 2.23 -21.46
CA THR A 380 9.13 2.08 -22.89
C THR A 380 7.78 2.68 -23.30
N ALA A 381 6.69 2.33 -22.60
CA ALA A 381 5.37 2.90 -22.87
C ALA A 381 5.32 4.42 -22.65
N TYR A 382 5.91 4.90 -21.54
CA TYR A 382 5.92 6.32 -21.20
C TYR A 382 6.67 7.16 -22.24
N ASP A 383 7.90 6.74 -22.57
CA ASP A 383 8.78 7.45 -23.51
C ASP A 383 8.14 7.51 -24.91
N TYR A 384 7.53 6.41 -25.36
CA TYR A 384 6.84 6.35 -26.65
C TYR A 384 5.63 7.31 -26.72
N ILE A 385 4.79 7.33 -25.69
CA ILE A 385 3.58 8.18 -25.66
C ILE A 385 3.94 9.67 -25.50
N MET A 386 4.96 9.99 -24.70
CA MET A 386 5.45 11.35 -24.52
C MET A 386 6.19 11.89 -25.76
N SER A 387 6.74 11.00 -26.59
CA SER A 387 7.53 11.38 -27.77
C SER A 387 6.77 12.31 -28.72
N VAL A 388 7.37 13.48 -28.93
CA VAL A 388 6.94 14.46 -29.94
C VAL A 388 6.97 13.86 -31.36
N LYS A 389 7.96 13.00 -31.63
CA LYS A 389 8.15 12.38 -32.94
C LYS A 389 7.11 11.30 -33.23
N GLU A 390 6.74 10.51 -32.22
CA GLU A 390 5.83 9.38 -32.40
C GLU A 390 4.36 9.78 -32.31
N LEU A 391 4.05 10.97 -31.76
CA LEU A 391 2.68 11.45 -31.59
C LEU A 391 1.81 11.36 -32.86
N PRO A 392 2.28 11.76 -34.06
CA PRO A 392 1.53 11.60 -35.31
C PRO A 392 1.28 10.13 -35.70
N ASN A 393 2.16 9.22 -35.31
CA ASN A 393 2.11 7.81 -35.71
C ASN A 393 0.99 7.05 -34.99
N TRP A 394 0.67 7.44 -33.76
CA TRP A 394 -0.38 6.77 -32.98
C TRP A 394 -1.68 7.57 -32.85
N LEU A 395 -1.66 8.90 -32.96
CA LEU A 395 -2.87 9.73 -32.98
C LEU A 395 -3.40 9.96 -34.40
N THR A 396 -3.88 8.88 -35.03
CA THR A 396 -4.42 8.88 -36.40
C THR A 396 -5.91 9.21 -36.47
N LYS A 397 -6.42 9.53 -37.68
CA LYS A 397 -7.82 9.92 -37.89
C LYS A 397 -8.79 8.81 -37.44
N LYS A 398 -9.78 9.17 -36.63
CA LYS A 398 -10.87 8.25 -36.23
C LYS A 398 -12.22 8.96 -36.25
N GLY A 399 -13.11 8.50 -37.12
CA GLY A 399 -14.41 9.14 -37.32
C GLY A 399 -14.24 10.60 -37.75
N PRO A 400 -14.91 11.57 -37.10
CA PRO A 400 -14.81 12.98 -37.44
C PRO A 400 -13.58 13.69 -36.85
N ILE A 401 -12.78 13.03 -35.99
CA ILE A 401 -11.57 13.63 -35.40
C ILE A 401 -10.38 13.31 -36.31
N TYR A 402 -9.76 14.36 -36.86
CA TYR A 402 -8.54 14.26 -37.66
C TYR A 402 -7.35 13.82 -36.81
N GLY A 403 -6.41 13.11 -37.45
CA GLY A 403 -5.14 12.75 -36.82
C GLY A 403 -4.22 13.94 -36.68
N ILE A 404 -3.16 13.78 -35.89
CA ILE A 404 -2.09 14.76 -35.78
C ILE A 404 -1.21 14.66 -37.03
N LYS A 405 -0.99 15.81 -37.67
CA LYS A 405 -0.18 15.94 -38.88
C LYS A 405 1.24 16.39 -38.54
N LYS A 406 1.37 17.35 -37.60
CA LYS A 406 2.66 17.92 -37.21
C LYS A 406 2.64 18.36 -35.75
N VAL A 407 3.78 18.24 -35.10
CA VAL A 407 4.02 18.71 -33.72
C VAL A 407 5.25 19.63 -33.73
N THR A 408 5.14 20.80 -33.10
CA THR A 408 6.26 21.75 -32.95
C THR A 408 6.41 22.11 -31.48
N VAL A 409 7.58 21.90 -30.88
CA VAL A 409 7.85 22.22 -29.47
C VAL A 409 8.20 23.70 -29.34
N GLU A 410 7.61 24.39 -28.37
CA GLU A 410 7.98 25.75 -27.98
C GLU A 410 9.16 25.66 -26.99
N GLY A 411 10.34 25.30 -27.48
CA GLY A 411 11.53 25.09 -26.63
C GLY A 411 12.45 23.99 -27.15
N GLN A 412 13.26 23.42 -26.26
CA GLN A 412 14.19 22.33 -26.60
C GLN A 412 13.61 20.93 -26.32
N HIS A 413 12.73 20.78 -25.33
CA HIS A 413 12.17 19.51 -24.89
C HIS A 413 10.68 19.63 -24.53
N TYR A 414 10.01 18.48 -24.40
CA TYR A 414 8.63 18.35 -23.95
C TYR A 414 8.55 17.24 -22.90
N ASP A 415 9.19 17.47 -21.75
CA ASP A 415 9.31 16.50 -20.65
C ASP A 415 9.16 17.15 -19.27
N SER A 416 9.14 18.47 -19.21
CA SER A 416 9.15 19.28 -18.01
C SER A 416 7.87 20.09 -17.88
N VAL A 417 7.44 20.33 -16.65
CA VAL A 417 6.22 21.09 -16.40
C VAL A 417 6.36 22.52 -16.94
N GLY A 418 5.36 22.97 -17.69
CA GLY A 418 5.37 24.25 -18.41
C GLY A 418 5.85 24.15 -19.86
N ASP A 419 6.45 23.04 -20.26
CA ASP A 419 6.80 22.83 -21.68
C ASP A 419 5.54 22.80 -22.52
N LYS A 420 5.64 23.40 -23.71
CA LYS A 420 4.53 23.55 -24.65
C LYS A 420 4.84 22.93 -26.00
N ARG A 421 3.81 22.41 -26.65
CA ARG A 421 3.86 21.99 -28.05
C ARG A 421 2.62 22.43 -28.81
N LEU A 422 2.85 22.98 -29.99
CA LEU A 422 1.83 23.27 -30.98
C LEU A 422 1.50 21.99 -31.76
N ILE A 423 0.23 21.61 -31.75
CA ILE A 423 -0.32 20.47 -32.48
C ILE A 423 -1.06 21.01 -33.71
N GLU A 424 -0.70 20.52 -34.89
CA GLU A 424 -1.42 20.75 -36.14
C GLU A 424 -2.09 19.44 -36.58
N ARG A 425 -3.38 19.49 -36.86
CA ARG A 425 -4.17 18.33 -37.30
C ARG A 425 -4.24 18.23 -38.83
N GLY A 426 -4.72 17.10 -39.32
CA GLY A 426 -4.94 16.87 -40.76
C GLY A 426 -5.96 17.79 -41.45
N ASP A 427 -6.74 18.58 -40.71
CA ASP A 427 -7.63 19.65 -41.21
C ASP A 427 -7.05 21.05 -41.03
N ASP A 428 -5.74 21.15 -40.78
CA ASP A 428 -4.98 22.38 -40.53
C ASP A 428 -5.43 23.17 -39.29
N ALA A 429 -6.35 22.62 -38.49
CA ALA A 429 -6.68 23.15 -37.17
C ALA A 429 -5.51 22.94 -36.20
N THR A 430 -5.34 23.90 -35.29
CA THR A 430 -4.24 23.95 -34.33
C THR A 430 -4.74 24.05 -32.90
N LEU A 431 -3.93 23.55 -31.98
CA LEU A 431 -4.11 23.69 -30.53
C LEU A 431 -2.74 23.63 -29.84
N VAL A 432 -2.65 24.20 -28.63
CA VAL A 432 -1.42 24.16 -27.82
C VAL A 432 -1.62 23.18 -26.67
N GLU A 433 -0.69 22.25 -26.50
CA GLU A 433 -0.59 21.39 -25.32
C GLU A 433 0.50 21.91 -24.38
N GLU A 434 0.19 22.04 -23.09
CA GLU A 434 1.12 22.48 -22.04
C GLU A 434 1.16 21.44 -20.91
N LEU A 435 2.35 20.98 -20.52
CA LEU A 435 2.53 20.04 -19.42
C LEU A 435 2.21 20.71 -18.07
N ILE A 436 1.30 20.11 -17.30
CA ILE A 436 0.88 20.56 -15.96
C ILE A 436 1.63 19.80 -14.86
N SER A 437 1.85 18.50 -15.07
CA SER A 437 2.57 17.64 -14.14
C SER A 437 3.30 16.55 -14.90
N CYS A 438 4.56 16.28 -14.56
CA CYS A 438 5.37 15.23 -15.17
C CYS A 438 5.90 14.33 -14.06
N ASN A 439 5.53 13.05 -14.09
CA ASN A 439 5.93 12.05 -13.12
C ASN A 439 6.48 10.85 -13.92
N PRO A 440 7.78 10.87 -14.29
CA PRO A 440 8.36 9.88 -15.21
C PRO A 440 7.96 8.45 -14.87
N TYR A 441 7.50 7.72 -15.88
CA TYR A 441 7.09 6.31 -15.83
C TYR A 441 5.85 5.99 -14.98
N ALA A 442 5.23 6.98 -14.36
CA ALA A 442 4.01 6.81 -13.56
C ALA A 442 2.82 7.56 -14.14
N ASN A 443 2.95 8.85 -14.45
CA ASN A 443 1.88 9.65 -15.03
C ASN A 443 2.38 10.99 -15.58
N TYR A 444 1.56 11.62 -16.41
CA TYR A 444 1.70 13.04 -16.67
C TYR A 444 0.33 13.63 -17.01
N ALA A 445 0.20 14.94 -16.88
CA ALA A 445 -1.01 15.68 -17.20
C ALA A 445 -0.66 16.90 -18.02
N TYR A 446 -1.56 17.29 -18.91
CA TYR A 446 -1.41 18.44 -19.77
C TYR A 446 -2.75 19.13 -19.98
N GLN A 447 -2.71 20.44 -20.25
CA GLN A 447 -3.87 21.20 -20.69
C GLN A 447 -3.77 21.50 -22.17
N ILE A 448 -4.94 21.73 -22.77
CA ILE A 448 -5.06 22.18 -24.14
C ILE A 448 -5.73 23.53 -24.18
N THR A 449 -5.10 24.47 -24.87
CA THR A 449 -5.55 25.84 -25.12
C THR A 449 -5.48 26.18 -26.61
N ASP A 450 -5.90 27.40 -26.95
CA ASP A 450 -5.66 28.03 -28.25
C ASP A 450 -6.19 27.24 -29.46
N PHE A 451 -7.36 26.62 -29.29
CA PHE A 451 -8.10 25.96 -30.37
C PHE A 451 -8.37 26.95 -31.52
N SER A 452 -7.90 26.65 -32.72
CA SER A 452 -8.20 27.48 -33.90
C SER A 452 -9.53 27.13 -34.57
N ASP A 453 -10.11 25.98 -34.25
CA ASP A 453 -11.35 25.48 -34.85
C ASP A 453 -12.61 25.86 -34.02
N PHE A 454 -13.73 25.21 -34.35
CA PHE A 454 -15.01 25.49 -33.69
C PHE A 454 -15.01 25.16 -32.19
N PHE A 455 -14.11 24.31 -31.68
CA PHE A 455 -14.04 23.98 -30.24
C PHE A 455 -13.75 25.21 -29.39
N ARG A 456 -13.11 26.26 -29.93
CA ARG A 456 -12.89 27.53 -29.24
C ARG A 456 -14.17 28.18 -28.72
N HIS A 457 -15.33 27.89 -29.32
CA HIS A 457 -16.63 28.42 -28.89
C HIS A 457 -17.33 27.51 -27.85
N LEU A 458 -16.89 26.25 -27.72
CA LEU A 458 -17.51 25.23 -26.88
C LEU A 458 -16.79 25.06 -25.53
N THR A 459 -15.46 25.11 -25.55
CA THR A 459 -14.60 24.86 -24.40
C THR A 459 -13.63 26.01 -24.14
N VAL A 460 -13.19 26.17 -22.89
CA VAL A 460 -12.11 27.08 -22.51
C VAL A 460 -10.76 26.35 -22.54
N LYS A 461 -10.74 25.16 -21.93
CA LYS A 461 -9.57 24.29 -21.81
C LYS A 461 -9.98 22.82 -21.92
N GLY A 462 -9.15 22.04 -22.60
CA GLY A 462 -9.09 20.58 -22.46
C GLY A 462 -8.04 20.17 -21.43
N PHE A 463 -8.18 18.98 -20.85
CA PHE A 463 -7.19 18.39 -19.96
C PHE A 463 -7.02 16.91 -20.28
N GLY A 464 -5.80 16.48 -20.56
CA GLY A 464 -5.44 15.08 -20.71
C GLY A 464 -4.56 14.61 -19.54
N ARG A 465 -4.73 13.34 -19.13
CA ARG A 465 -3.92 12.71 -18.09
C ARG A 465 -3.62 11.27 -18.48
N PHE A 466 -2.35 10.91 -18.51
CA PHE A 466 -1.91 9.54 -18.70
C PHE A 466 -1.49 8.93 -17.37
N TRP A 467 -1.83 7.67 -17.17
CA TRP A 467 -1.39 6.84 -16.05
C TRP A 467 -0.76 5.56 -16.59
N PHE A 468 0.37 5.18 -16.00
CA PHE A 468 1.16 4.00 -16.35
C PHE A 468 1.31 3.14 -15.10
N ASP A 469 0.68 1.97 -15.10
CA ASP A 469 0.72 1.03 -13.97
C ASP A 469 1.16 -0.36 -14.44
N THR A 470 1.90 -1.09 -13.63
CA THR A 470 2.19 -2.50 -13.90
C THR A 470 0.94 -3.37 -13.68
N TYR A 471 0.58 -4.19 -14.67
CA TYR A 471 -0.51 -5.15 -14.63
C TYR A 471 -0.08 -6.50 -15.20
N LYS A 472 0.11 -7.51 -14.34
CA LYS A 472 0.47 -8.90 -14.75
C LYS A 472 1.59 -8.91 -15.81
N ASP A 473 2.69 -8.27 -15.47
CA ASP A 473 3.92 -8.16 -16.28
C ASP A 473 3.82 -7.28 -17.54
N GLN A 474 2.64 -6.69 -17.80
CA GLN A 474 2.42 -5.70 -18.84
C GLN A 474 2.33 -4.28 -18.26
N THR A 475 2.53 -3.27 -19.10
CA THR A 475 2.18 -1.89 -18.76
C THR A 475 0.75 -1.60 -19.15
N ARG A 476 -0.06 -1.22 -18.17
CA ARG A 476 -1.40 -0.69 -18.41
C ARG A 476 -1.34 0.82 -18.53
N VAL A 477 -1.74 1.32 -19.69
CA VAL A 477 -1.84 2.74 -19.97
C VAL A 477 -3.30 3.15 -19.93
N ARG A 478 -3.62 4.13 -19.07
CA ARG A 478 -4.94 4.76 -19.01
C ARG A 478 -4.84 6.23 -19.37
N TRP A 479 -5.64 6.64 -20.34
CA TRP A 479 -5.73 8.03 -20.78
C TRP A 479 -7.08 8.61 -20.39
N GLU A 480 -7.08 9.53 -19.45
CA GLU A 480 -8.25 10.32 -19.06
C GLU A 480 -8.24 11.65 -19.81
N TYR A 481 -9.40 12.06 -20.29
CA TYR A 481 -9.52 13.31 -21.01
C TYR A 481 -10.81 14.04 -20.64
N SER A 482 -10.69 15.32 -20.34
CA SER A 482 -11.83 16.15 -19.95
C SER A 482 -11.85 17.51 -20.63
N PHE A 483 -13.05 18.08 -20.75
CA PHE A 483 -13.25 19.45 -21.21
C PHE A 483 -14.01 20.27 -20.18
N THR A 484 -13.59 21.52 -20.02
CA THR A 484 -14.45 22.57 -19.46
C THR A 484 -15.42 23.05 -20.54
N TYR A 485 -16.54 23.67 -20.17
CA TYR A 485 -17.50 24.23 -21.12
C TYR A 485 -17.75 25.71 -20.86
N LYS A 486 -17.90 26.50 -21.93
CA LYS A 486 -18.15 27.95 -21.84
C LYS A 486 -19.59 28.30 -21.47
N ASN A 487 -20.55 27.50 -21.95
CA ASN A 487 -21.98 27.75 -21.80
C ASN A 487 -22.79 26.45 -21.90
N ILE A 488 -24.11 26.55 -21.77
CA ILE A 488 -25.02 25.39 -21.76
C ILE A 488 -25.03 24.65 -23.11
N LEU A 489 -24.90 25.34 -24.23
CA LEU A 489 -24.84 24.72 -25.56
C LEU A 489 -23.54 23.92 -25.73
N GLY A 490 -22.41 24.49 -25.31
CA GLY A 490 -21.13 23.79 -25.27
C GLY A 490 -21.19 22.55 -24.39
N ARG A 491 -21.84 22.63 -23.22
CA ARG A 491 -22.08 21.48 -22.35
C ARG A 491 -22.89 20.39 -23.04
N LEU A 492 -24.01 20.74 -23.68
CA LEU A 492 -24.88 19.78 -24.36
C LEU A 492 -24.16 19.07 -25.51
N PHE A 493 -23.44 19.83 -26.34
CA PHE A 493 -22.64 19.25 -27.42
C PHE A 493 -21.57 18.31 -26.89
N LEU A 494 -20.75 18.77 -25.94
CA LEU A 494 -19.66 17.97 -25.37
C LEU A 494 -20.19 16.72 -24.65
N ALA A 495 -21.38 16.78 -24.05
CA ALA A 495 -21.99 15.63 -23.37
C ALA A 495 -22.35 14.50 -24.34
N LEU A 496 -22.59 14.80 -25.61
CA LEU A 496 -22.78 13.80 -26.67
C LEU A 496 -21.45 13.43 -27.33
N PHE A 497 -20.64 14.42 -27.69
CA PHE A 497 -19.38 14.23 -28.41
C PHE A 497 -18.36 13.41 -27.63
N VAL A 498 -18.15 13.72 -26.35
CA VAL A 498 -17.11 13.09 -25.53
C VAL A 498 -17.29 11.57 -25.38
N PRO A 499 -18.45 11.04 -24.98
CA PRO A 499 -18.63 9.59 -24.85
C PRO A 499 -18.75 8.85 -26.19
N LEU A 500 -19.30 9.48 -27.24
CA LEU A 500 -19.61 8.79 -28.50
C LEU A 500 -18.47 8.85 -29.52
N VAL A 501 -17.72 9.96 -29.54
CA VAL A 501 -16.69 10.26 -30.55
C VAL A 501 -15.31 10.27 -29.91
N LEU A 502 -15.06 11.14 -28.93
CA LEU A 502 -13.73 11.28 -28.33
C LEU A 502 -13.25 9.97 -27.73
N LYS A 503 -14.10 9.27 -26.96
CA LYS A 503 -13.74 7.97 -26.38
C LYS A 503 -13.20 6.97 -27.41
N LYS A 504 -13.82 6.90 -28.60
CA LYS A 504 -13.39 6.01 -29.68
C LYS A 504 -12.05 6.44 -30.27
N TYR A 505 -11.82 7.74 -30.40
CA TYR A 505 -10.54 8.30 -30.83
C TYR A 505 -9.43 7.99 -29.83
N LEU A 506 -9.64 8.22 -28.53
CA LEU A 506 -8.66 7.90 -27.48
C LEU A 506 -8.31 6.41 -27.49
N GLN A 507 -9.32 5.54 -27.57
CA GLN A 507 -9.09 4.08 -27.63
C GLN A 507 -8.35 3.66 -28.89
N ASN A 508 -8.66 4.25 -30.05
CA ASN A 508 -7.94 3.98 -31.28
C ASN A 508 -6.46 4.39 -31.16
N GLY A 509 -6.20 5.56 -30.57
CA GLY A 509 -4.83 6.01 -30.31
C GLY A 509 -4.04 5.04 -29.43
N LEU A 510 -4.61 4.65 -28.29
CA LEU A 510 -3.97 3.68 -27.39
C LEU A 510 -3.76 2.30 -28.05
N ASN A 511 -4.69 1.86 -28.91
CA ASN A 511 -4.50 0.62 -29.66
C ASN A 511 -3.34 0.74 -30.66
N ASN A 512 -3.19 1.87 -31.35
CA ASN A 512 -2.05 2.10 -32.24
C ASN A 512 -0.73 2.13 -31.44
N VAL A 513 -0.70 2.74 -30.25
CA VAL A 513 0.48 2.68 -29.36
C VAL A 513 0.85 1.23 -29.06
N LYS A 514 -0.13 0.40 -28.68
CA LYS A 514 0.08 -1.02 -28.41
C LYS A 514 0.68 -1.72 -29.62
N THR A 515 0.06 -1.60 -30.79
CA THR A 515 0.53 -2.22 -32.03
C THR A 515 1.95 -1.78 -32.37
N ASN A 516 2.23 -0.47 -32.35
CA ASN A 516 3.55 0.03 -32.74
C ASN A 516 4.68 -0.38 -31.76
N ILE A 517 4.36 -0.64 -30.49
CA ILE A 517 5.34 -1.10 -29.50
C ILE A 517 5.53 -2.62 -29.56
N GLU A 518 4.45 -3.38 -29.69
CA GLU A 518 4.48 -4.85 -29.68
C GLU A 518 4.91 -5.45 -31.02
N ASP A 519 4.54 -4.79 -32.12
CA ASP A 519 4.82 -5.20 -33.50
C ASP A 519 5.49 -4.04 -34.26
N PRO A 520 6.75 -3.69 -33.95
CA PRO A 520 7.50 -2.70 -34.70
C PRO A 520 7.88 -3.29 -36.07
N ASP A 521 7.08 -3.00 -37.10
CA ASP A 521 7.38 -3.30 -38.50
C ASP A 521 8.72 -2.71 -38.98
#